data_AF-A0A7I7SCL2-F1
#
_entry.id   AF-A0A7I7SCL2-F1
#
_cell.length_a   1.000
_cell.length_b   1.000
_cell.length_c   1.000
_cell.angle_alpha   90.00
_cell.angle_beta   90.00
_cell.angle_gamma   90.00
#
_symmetry.space_group_name_H-M   'P 1'
#
loop_
_entity.id
_entity.type
_entity.pdbx_description
1 polymer ?
#
loop_
_entity_poly.entity_id
_entity_poly.type
_entity_poly.pdbx_seq_one_letter_code
_entity_poly.pdbx_strand_id
1 'polypeptide(L)'
;MAGKYASARDEKLHTLVLDGMAADTVGDVSTWGHIYDGIADLDADEVARLGLTGDVPAGKWWIVCENSDGFIDVDEFDTAEQYADAIRSLEADYAEFEGS
;
A
#
# COMPACT_ATOMS: atom_id res chain seq x y z
N MET A 1 16.10 -14.87 5.56
CA MET A 1 16.12 -13.83 4.50
C MET A 1 15.95 -12.50 5.21
N ALA A 2 16.86 -11.55 5.01
CA ALA A 2 16.51 -10.14 5.13
C ALA A 2 16.19 -9.72 3.69
N GLY A 3 14.93 -9.91 3.29
CA GLY A 3 14.45 -9.58 1.95
C GLY A 3 13.86 -8.16 1.94
N LYS A 4 13.56 -7.66 0.74
CA LYS A 4 12.81 -6.41 0.49
C LYS A 4 11.51 -6.30 1.31
N TYR A 5 10.94 -7.43 1.74
CA TYR A 5 9.67 -7.55 2.43
C TYR A 5 9.83 -8.06 3.87
N ALA A 6 9.02 -7.53 4.79
CA ALA A 6 8.95 -8.01 6.18
C ALA A 6 8.23 -9.36 6.28
N SER A 7 7.29 -9.66 5.37
CA SER A 7 6.54 -10.91 5.34
C SER A 7 6.12 -11.32 3.91
N ALA A 8 5.68 -12.58 3.75
CA ALA A 8 5.10 -13.06 2.49
C ALA A 8 3.76 -12.36 2.15
N ARG A 9 3.03 -11.87 3.16
CA ARG A 9 1.82 -11.05 2.97
C ARG A 9 2.18 -9.75 2.25
N ASP A 10 3.23 -9.09 2.70
CA ASP A 10 3.64 -7.79 2.16
C ASP A 10 4.16 -7.93 0.72
N GLU A 11 4.87 -9.04 0.42
CA GLU A 11 5.25 -9.40 -0.95
C GLU A 11 4.02 -9.58 -1.86
N LYS A 12 2.98 -10.26 -1.38
CA LYS A 12 1.73 -10.44 -2.14
C LYS A 12 1.01 -9.12 -2.38
N LEU A 13 0.87 -8.28 -1.34
CA LEU A 13 0.22 -6.97 -1.46
C LEU A 13 0.97 -6.05 -2.43
N HIS A 14 2.30 -6.00 -2.35
CA HIS A 14 3.10 -5.26 -3.31
C HIS A 14 2.97 -5.82 -4.74
N THR A 15 2.87 -7.14 -4.91
CA THR A 15 2.60 -7.74 -6.22
C THR A 15 1.27 -7.27 -6.80
N LEU A 16 0.21 -7.15 -5.98
CA LEU A 16 -1.08 -6.62 -6.44
C LEU A 16 -0.96 -5.18 -6.93
N VAL A 17 -0.20 -4.34 -6.23
CA VAL A 17 0.09 -2.96 -6.67
C VAL A 17 0.74 -2.97 -8.05
N LEU A 18 1.78 -3.80 -8.25
CA LEU A 18 2.46 -3.94 -9.54
C LEU A 18 1.53 -4.47 -10.65
N ASP A 19 0.53 -5.27 -10.29
CA ASP A 19 -0.51 -5.76 -11.20
C ASP A 19 -1.63 -4.72 -11.46
N GLY A 20 -1.50 -3.51 -10.91
CA GLY A 20 -2.39 -2.38 -11.17
C GLY A 20 -3.62 -2.30 -10.26
N MET A 21 -3.59 -2.95 -9.09
CA MET A 21 -4.68 -2.91 -8.10
C MET A 21 -4.65 -1.67 -7.20
N ALA A 22 -3.66 -0.79 -7.35
CA ALA A 22 -3.60 0.46 -6.60
C ALA A 22 -4.81 1.34 -6.97
N ALA A 23 -5.60 1.69 -5.96
CA ALA A 23 -6.72 2.62 -6.09
C ALA A 23 -6.24 4.07 -6.01
N ASP A 24 -5.23 4.31 -5.17
CA ASP A 24 -4.63 5.61 -4.91
C ASP A 24 -3.11 5.46 -4.99
N THR A 25 -2.41 6.46 -5.53
CA THR A 25 -0.94 6.50 -5.57
C THR A 25 -0.48 7.89 -5.18
N VAL A 26 0.41 7.98 -4.19
CA VAL A 26 0.93 9.24 -3.66
C VAL A 26 2.45 9.16 -3.56
N GLY A 27 3.14 10.19 -4.06
CA GLY A 27 4.59 10.30 -3.96
C GLY A 27 5.37 9.83 -5.19
N ASP A 28 6.69 9.92 -5.08
CA ASP A 28 7.66 9.54 -6.09
C ASP A 28 8.99 9.17 -5.43
N VAL A 29 9.41 7.91 -5.62
CA VAL A 29 10.66 7.37 -5.05
C VAL A 29 11.89 8.15 -5.52
N SER A 30 11.88 8.69 -6.74
CA SER A 30 13.04 9.35 -7.34
C SER A 30 13.28 10.77 -6.81
N THR A 31 12.27 11.42 -6.26
CA THR A 31 12.32 12.80 -5.79
C THR A 31 12.07 12.92 -4.30
N TRP A 32 10.91 12.46 -3.83
CA TRP A 32 10.52 12.52 -2.42
C TRP A 32 11.14 11.39 -1.59
N GLY A 33 11.52 10.30 -2.24
CA GLY A 33 12.17 9.14 -1.63
C GLY A 33 11.21 8.03 -1.22
N HIS A 34 9.91 8.23 -1.42
CA HIS A 34 8.84 7.27 -1.11
C HIS A 34 7.72 7.36 -2.15
N ILE A 35 7.11 6.22 -2.46
CA ILE A 35 5.80 6.12 -3.11
C ILE A 35 4.89 5.24 -2.26
N TYR A 36 3.63 5.65 -2.16
CA TYR A 36 2.59 4.99 -1.37
C TYR A 36 1.45 4.60 -2.30
N ASP A 37 1.15 3.31 -2.35
CA ASP A 37 0.06 2.75 -3.15
C ASP A 37 -1.01 2.16 -2.25
N GLY A 38 -2.21 2.73 -2.33
CA GLY A 38 -3.37 2.32 -1.56
C GLY A 38 -4.15 1.20 -2.26
N ILE A 39 -4.46 0.13 -1.52
CA ILE A 39 -5.37 -0.93 -1.97
C ILE A 39 -6.66 -0.81 -1.16
N ALA A 40 -7.73 -0.38 -1.84
CA ALA A 40 -9.05 -0.24 -1.24
C ALA A 40 -9.75 -1.61 -1.11
N ASP A 41 -10.47 -1.78 0.00
CA ASP A 41 -11.36 -2.89 0.36
C ASP A 41 -11.16 -4.20 -0.43
N LEU A 42 -10.24 -5.04 0.04
CA LEU A 42 -10.15 -6.42 -0.42
C LEU A 42 -11.22 -7.25 0.28
N ASP A 43 -12.41 -7.32 -0.31
CA ASP A 43 -13.48 -8.17 0.23
C ASP A 43 -13.13 -9.67 0.14
N ALA A 44 -13.97 -10.52 0.76
CA ALA A 44 -13.70 -11.95 0.83
C ALA A 44 -13.72 -12.64 -0.55
N ASP A 45 -14.55 -12.16 -1.47
CA ASP A 45 -14.67 -12.72 -2.81
C ASP A 45 -13.44 -12.35 -3.65
N GLU A 46 -12.96 -11.11 -3.53
CA GLU A 46 -11.76 -10.62 -4.20
C GLU A 46 -10.50 -11.33 -3.68
N VAL A 47 -10.36 -11.49 -2.35
CA VAL A 47 -9.29 -12.28 -1.73
C VAL A 47 -9.29 -13.72 -2.25
N ALA A 48 -10.46 -14.35 -2.38
CA ALA A 48 -10.57 -15.70 -2.92
C ALA A 48 -10.22 -15.74 -4.42
N ARG A 49 -10.70 -14.77 -5.20
CA ARG A 49 -10.43 -14.64 -6.65
C ARG A 49 -8.94 -14.50 -6.94
N LEU A 50 -8.23 -13.77 -6.10
CA LEU A 50 -6.79 -13.53 -6.20
C LEU A 50 -5.93 -14.66 -5.58
N GLY A 51 -6.56 -15.67 -4.95
CA GLY A 51 -5.84 -16.78 -4.32
C GLY A 51 -5.04 -16.35 -3.08
N LEU A 52 -5.52 -15.32 -2.37
CA LEU A 52 -4.89 -14.75 -1.18
C LEU A 52 -5.50 -15.30 0.12
N THR A 53 -6.42 -16.25 0.03
CA THR A 53 -7.10 -16.85 1.18
C THR A 53 -6.09 -17.44 2.17
N GLY A 54 -6.08 -16.90 3.39
CA GLY A 54 -5.17 -17.31 4.46
C GLY A 54 -3.87 -16.52 4.53
N ASP A 55 -3.56 -15.72 3.52
CA ASP A 55 -2.37 -14.86 3.48
C ASP A 55 -2.71 -13.38 3.72
N VAL A 56 -3.83 -12.91 3.15
CA VAL A 56 -4.34 -11.54 3.31
C VAL A 56 -5.73 -11.61 3.92
N PRO A 57 -5.98 -10.95 5.07
CA PRO A 57 -7.32 -10.88 5.64
C PRO A 57 -8.23 -10.02 4.76
N ALA A 58 -9.46 -10.50 4.56
CA ALA A 58 -10.50 -9.78 3.84
C ALA A 58 -11.13 -8.65 4.68
N GLY A 59 -11.74 -7.68 4.01
CA GLY A 59 -12.40 -6.52 4.62
C GLY A 59 -11.41 -5.55 5.28
N LYS A 60 -10.19 -5.47 4.72
CA LYS A 60 -9.13 -4.57 5.16
C LYS A 60 -8.73 -3.63 4.03
N TRP A 61 -8.19 -2.50 4.43
CA TRP A 61 -7.55 -1.54 3.54
C TRP A 61 -6.05 -1.54 3.81
N TRP A 62 -5.27 -1.28 2.77
CA TRP A 62 -3.82 -1.38 2.84
C TRP A 62 -3.17 -0.18 2.19
N ILE A 63 -2.04 0.25 2.74
CA ILE A 63 -1.13 1.17 2.04
C ILE A 63 0.21 0.47 1.96
N VAL A 64 0.73 0.32 0.74
CA VAL A 64 2.04 -0.26 0.46
C VAL A 64 2.99 0.88 0.16
N CYS A 65 4.07 1.01 0.92
CA CYS A 65 5.12 2.00 0.71
C CYS A 65 6.37 1.34 0.12
N GLU A 66 6.88 1.85 -0.99
CA GLU A 66 8.26 1.59 -1.43
C GLU A 66 9.12 2.82 -1.13
N ASN A 67 10.26 2.60 -0.46
CA ASN A 67 11.25 3.65 -0.19
C ASN A 67 12.39 3.65 -1.22
N SER A 68 13.23 4.68 -1.18
CA SER A 68 14.38 4.86 -2.10
C SER A 68 15.44 3.76 -2.04
N ASP A 69 15.49 2.99 -0.96
CA ASP A 69 16.36 1.81 -0.84
C ASP A 69 15.70 0.53 -1.39
N GLY A 70 14.45 0.61 -1.85
CA GLY A 70 13.68 -0.48 -2.43
C GLY A 70 13.05 -1.43 -1.41
N PHE A 71 12.97 -1.03 -0.12
CA PHE A 71 12.25 -1.79 0.90
C PHE A 71 10.76 -1.48 0.86
N ILE A 72 9.96 -2.49 1.23
CA ILE A 72 8.50 -2.38 1.31
C ILE A 72 8.03 -2.42 2.75
N ASP A 73 7.29 -1.38 3.12
CA ASP A 73 6.50 -1.31 4.35
C ASP A 73 5.01 -1.35 3.99
N VAL A 74 4.19 -1.93 4.87
CA VAL A 74 2.75 -2.06 4.64
C VAL A 74 1.98 -1.71 5.89
N ASP A 75 1.06 -0.76 5.75
CA ASP A 75 0.09 -0.39 6.78
C ASP A 75 -1.26 -1.06 6.52
N GLU A 76 -1.89 -1.55 7.60
CA GLU A 76 -3.20 -2.20 7.61
C GLU A 76 -4.21 -1.31 8.32
N PHE A 77 -5.40 -1.16 7.74
CA PHE A 77 -6.50 -0.37 8.32
C PHE A 77 -7.78 -1.19 8.44
N ASP A 78 -8.50 -0.97 9.53
CA ASP A 78 -9.74 -1.68 9.86
C ASP A 78 -10.98 -1.02 9.23
N THR A 79 -10.87 0.25 8.83
CA THR A 79 -11.99 1.01 8.27
C THR A 79 -11.54 1.87 7.10
N ALA A 80 -12.47 2.11 6.17
CA ALA A 80 -12.27 3.04 5.06
C ALA A 80 -11.95 4.47 5.52
N GLU A 81 -12.46 4.90 6.69
CA GLU A 81 -12.19 6.24 7.24
C GLU A 81 -10.73 6.40 7.66
N GLN A 82 -10.17 5.41 8.37
CA GLN A 82 -8.76 5.43 8.77
C GLN A 82 -7.83 5.42 7.55
N TYR A 83 -8.14 4.59 6.56
CA TYR A 83 -7.43 4.54 5.29
C TYR A 83 -7.48 5.89 4.56
N ALA A 84 -8.66 6.47 4.42
CA ALA A 84 -8.84 7.73 3.70
C ALA A 84 -8.15 8.91 4.40
N ASP A 85 -8.15 8.93 5.73
CA ASP A 85 -7.42 9.94 6.49
C ASP A 85 -5.90 9.78 6.36
N ALA A 86 -5.40 8.54 6.30
CA ALA A 86 -3.98 8.26 6.06
C ALA A 86 -3.55 8.72 4.65
N ILE A 87 -4.31 8.36 3.60
CA ILE A 87 -4.05 8.83 2.22
C ILE A 87 -4.05 10.36 2.17
N ARG A 88 -5.07 11.02 2.76
CA ARG A 88 -5.15 12.48 2.78
C ARG A 88 -3.95 13.14 3.47
N SER A 89 -3.45 12.53 4.54
CA SER A 89 -2.25 13.01 5.23
C SER A 89 -1.02 12.91 4.30
N LEU A 90 -0.84 11.77 3.64
CA LEU A 90 0.25 11.55 2.69
C LEU A 90 0.18 12.52 1.50
N GLU A 91 -1.02 12.75 0.95
CA GLU A 91 -1.23 13.73 -0.12
C GLU A 91 -0.86 15.15 0.31
N ALA A 92 -1.22 15.54 1.54
CA ALA A 92 -0.88 16.85 2.08
C ALA A 92 0.64 17.00 2.25
N ASP A 93 1.31 15.98 2.81
CA ASP A 93 2.76 15.98 3.01
C ASP A 93 3.51 16.03 1.67
N TYR A 94 3.05 15.27 0.66
CA TYR A 94 3.65 15.29 -0.67
C TYR A 94 3.42 16.63 -1.38
N ALA A 95 2.23 17.22 -1.27
CA ALA A 95 1.94 18.53 -1.83
C ALA A 95 2.80 19.65 -1.19
N GLU A 96 3.10 19.56 0.11
CA GLU A 96 4.03 20.47 0.77
C GLU A 96 5.45 20.33 0.20
N PHE A 97 5.90 19.10 -0.04
CA PHE A 97 7.19 18.83 -0.69
C PHE A 97 7.25 19.41 -2.11
N GLU A 98 6.24 19.17 -2.96
CA GLU A 98 6.22 19.69 -4.34
C GLU A 98 6.13 21.23 -4.41
N GLY A 99 5.60 21.87 -3.36
CA GLY A 99 5.53 23.32 -3.24
C GLY A 99 6.81 24.00 -2.70
N SER A 100 7.79 23.22 -2.23
CA SER A 100 9.03 23.72 -1.61
C SER A 100 10.18 23.96 -2.58
#